data_AF-A0A1Y1VVN0-F1
#
_entry.id   AF-A0A1Y1VVN0-F1
#
_cell.length_a   1.000
_cell.length_b   1.000
_cell.length_c   1.000
_cell.angle_alpha   90.00
_cell.angle_beta   90.00
_cell.angle_gamma   90.00
#
_symmetry.space_group_name_H-M   'P 1'
#
loop_
_entity.id
_entity.type
_entity.pdbx_description
1 polymer ?
#
loop_
_entity_poly.entity_id
_entity_poly.type
_entity_poly.pdbx_seq_one_letter_code
_entity_poly.pdbx_strand_id
1 'polypeptide(L)'
;MFFNFYILLSIIILLQVAKGITLSKEEVLKLNLKEYNSTNCPEFSNGISSFDKNYCSYNFYCLDNYNCQSDKDINSKYFEFTDKDGNTKKYIKKICTEPKYPLDECTTEKCTSDSDCLSNNCFNSTCISGGKSLFTECTDVWNNIDSDNQFQIMKCGKPHGEECKVDAQCAGICFDYTCSSHDKLVQNVPIHLEYLFYIIGGIVILLIFLCICCCCMCC
;
A
#
# COMPACT_ATOMS: atom_id res chain seq x y z
N MET A 1 -10.22 -8.95 -51.71
CA MET A 1 -8.83 -8.82 -51.20
C MET A 1 -8.73 -7.98 -49.93
N PHE A 2 -9.55 -6.94 -49.73
CA PHE A 2 -9.52 -6.09 -48.52
C PHE A 2 -10.06 -6.72 -47.23
N PHE A 3 -10.97 -7.71 -47.33
CA PHE A 3 -11.59 -8.35 -46.15
C PHE A 3 -10.57 -9.13 -45.28
N ASN A 4 -9.60 -9.79 -45.92
CA ASN A 4 -8.56 -10.54 -45.20
C ASN A 4 -7.55 -9.62 -44.52
N PHE A 5 -7.34 -8.40 -45.04
CA PHE A 5 -6.44 -7.42 -44.43
C PHE A 5 -7.02 -6.86 -43.12
N TYR A 6 -8.32 -6.58 -43.10
CA TYR A 6 -9.01 -6.10 -41.89
C TYR A 6 -9.00 -7.13 -40.77
N ILE A 7 -9.20 -8.42 -41.08
CA ILE A 7 -9.14 -9.48 -40.07
C ILE A 7 -7.73 -9.60 -39.47
N LEU A 8 -6.69 -9.55 -40.29
CA LEU A 8 -5.30 -9.55 -39.84
C LEU A 8 -4.97 -8.35 -38.95
N LEU A 9 -5.44 -7.14 -39.34
CA LEU A 9 -5.24 -5.94 -38.55
C LEU A 9 -5.96 -6.02 -37.19
N SER A 10 -7.20 -6.52 -37.17
CA SER A 10 -7.97 -6.74 -35.95
C SER A 10 -7.31 -7.75 -35.02
N ILE A 11 -6.74 -8.84 -35.55
CA ILE A 11 -6.00 -9.84 -34.77
C ILE A 11 -4.72 -9.22 -34.18
N ILE A 12 -3.99 -8.41 -34.95
CA ILE A 12 -2.78 -7.72 -34.45
C ILE A 12 -3.14 -6.74 -33.33
N ILE A 13 -4.23 -5.97 -33.47
CA ILE A 13 -4.70 -5.05 -32.44
C ILE A 13 -5.13 -5.83 -31.18
N LEU A 14 -5.86 -6.95 -31.33
CA LEU A 14 -6.25 -7.82 -30.21
C LEU A 14 -5.05 -8.44 -29.50
N LEU A 15 -3.99 -8.84 -30.23
CA LEU A 15 -2.75 -9.36 -29.66
C LEU A 15 -1.95 -8.29 -28.89
N GLN A 16 -2.07 -7.02 -29.26
CA GLN A 16 -1.47 -5.90 -28.53
C GLN A 16 -2.25 -5.57 -27.24
N VAL A 17 -3.57 -5.74 -27.25
CA VAL A 17 -4.44 -5.48 -26.08
C VAL A 17 -4.31 -6.56 -24.99
N ALA A 18 -3.89 -7.78 -25.34
CA ALA A 18 -3.74 -8.88 -24.38
C ALA A 18 -2.45 -8.84 -23.54
N LYS A 19 -1.52 -7.91 -23.81
CA LYS A 19 -0.33 -7.74 -22.98
C LYS A 19 -0.67 -6.86 -21.78
N GLY A 20 -0.80 -7.48 -20.61
CA GLY A 20 -0.91 -6.75 -19.35
C GLY A 20 0.22 -5.72 -19.23
N ILE A 21 -0.12 -4.51 -18.79
CA ILE A 21 0.83 -3.41 -18.64
C ILE A 21 1.92 -3.86 -17.66
N THR A 22 3.09 -4.19 -18.18
CA THR A 22 4.28 -4.49 -17.39
C THR A 22 5.12 -3.22 -17.36
N LEU A 23 5.43 -2.72 -16.17
CA LEU A 23 6.24 -1.52 -15.99
C LEU A 23 7.63 -1.91 -15.52
N SER A 24 8.62 -1.08 -15.85
CA SER A 24 9.92 -1.10 -15.18
C SER A 24 9.82 -0.45 -13.80
N LYS A 25 10.74 -0.82 -12.90
CA LYS A 25 10.85 -0.24 -11.57
C LYS A 25 11.11 1.27 -11.63
N GLU A 26 11.86 1.72 -12.63
CA GLU A 26 12.13 3.14 -12.85
C GLU A 26 10.87 3.91 -13.27
N GLU A 27 10.04 3.33 -14.14
CA GLU A 27 8.74 3.92 -14.50
C GLU A 27 7.81 3.99 -13.28
N VAL A 28 7.74 2.93 -12.48
CA VAL A 28 6.96 2.91 -11.22
C VAL A 28 7.42 4.03 -10.27
N LEU A 29 8.72 4.18 -10.06
CA LEU A 29 9.29 5.22 -9.18
C LEU A 29 9.05 6.65 -9.69
N LYS A 30 8.88 6.84 -11.00
CA LYS A 30 8.65 8.15 -11.63
C LYS A 30 7.17 8.50 -11.81
N LEU A 31 6.25 7.64 -11.37
CA LEU A 31 4.81 7.94 -11.44
C LEU A 31 4.50 9.25 -10.72
N ASN A 32 3.84 10.17 -11.43
CA ASN A 32 3.39 11.43 -10.87
C ASN A 32 2.05 11.24 -10.13
N LEU A 33 2.12 10.83 -8.87
CA LEU A 33 0.92 10.51 -8.08
C LEU A 33 0.00 11.72 -7.85
N LYS A 34 0.53 12.96 -7.97
CA LYS A 34 -0.25 14.21 -7.84
C LYS A 34 -1.23 14.46 -8.98
N GLU A 35 -1.02 13.83 -10.13
CA GLU A 35 -1.88 13.99 -11.30
C GLU A 35 -3.24 13.30 -11.11
N TYR A 36 -3.29 12.30 -10.22
CA TYR A 36 -4.46 11.49 -9.96
C TYR A 36 -5.07 11.85 -8.60
N ASN A 37 -6.39 11.81 -8.56
CA ASN A 37 -7.23 11.96 -7.40
C ASN A 37 -8.29 10.85 -7.40
N SER A 38 -9.11 10.80 -6.36
CA SER A 38 -10.11 9.74 -6.18
C SER A 38 -11.18 9.62 -7.28
N THR A 39 -11.30 10.60 -8.17
CA THR A 39 -12.25 10.56 -9.30
C THR A 39 -11.63 10.02 -10.60
N ASN A 40 -10.31 9.97 -10.71
CA ASN A 40 -9.60 9.59 -11.94
C ASN A 40 -8.45 8.59 -11.71
N CYS A 41 -8.62 7.64 -10.78
CA CYS A 41 -7.61 6.64 -10.51
C CYS A 41 -7.29 5.78 -11.75
N PRO A 42 -6.01 5.62 -12.11
CA PRO A 42 -5.62 4.85 -13.29
C PRO A 42 -5.82 3.34 -13.05
N GLU A 43 -5.92 2.56 -14.11
CA GLU A 43 -6.19 1.11 -14.03
C GLU A 43 -5.12 0.31 -13.26
N PHE A 44 -3.90 0.82 -13.22
CA PHE A 44 -2.78 0.23 -12.49
C PHE A 44 -2.76 0.59 -10.99
N SER A 45 -3.69 1.42 -10.51
CA SER A 45 -3.86 1.71 -9.09
C SER A 45 -4.68 0.64 -8.39
N ASN A 46 -4.67 0.63 -7.06
CA ASN A 46 -5.55 -0.19 -6.23
C ASN A 46 -6.91 0.50 -5.98
N GLY A 47 -7.21 1.57 -6.72
CA GLY A 47 -8.39 2.40 -6.52
C GLY A 47 -8.19 3.50 -5.48
N ILE A 48 -9.29 3.94 -4.87
CA ILE A 48 -9.29 5.04 -3.90
C ILE A 48 -8.58 4.60 -2.61
N SER A 49 -7.68 5.44 -2.11
CA SER A 49 -6.97 5.18 -0.85
C SER A 49 -7.96 5.08 0.32
N SER A 50 -7.73 4.08 1.17
CA SER A 50 -8.50 3.89 2.41
C SER A 50 -8.16 4.95 3.47
N PHE A 51 -6.97 5.56 3.37
CA PHE A 51 -6.49 6.58 4.30
C PHE A 51 -6.99 7.97 3.92
N ASP A 52 -6.82 8.37 2.66
CA ASP A 52 -7.32 9.63 2.15
C ASP A 52 -8.18 9.40 0.90
N LYS A 53 -9.48 9.60 1.07
CA LYS A 53 -10.49 9.41 0.01
C LYS A 53 -10.34 10.40 -1.14
N ASN A 54 -9.38 11.30 -1.12
CA ASN A 54 -9.06 12.21 -2.21
C ASN A 54 -7.95 11.68 -3.14
N TYR A 55 -7.26 10.60 -2.75
CA TYR A 55 -6.12 10.07 -3.50
C TYR A 55 -6.34 8.62 -3.93
N CYS A 56 -5.52 8.19 -4.88
CA CYS A 56 -5.44 6.80 -5.29
C CYS A 56 -4.36 6.09 -4.47
N SER A 57 -4.54 4.79 -4.23
CA SER A 57 -3.51 3.94 -3.63
C SER A 57 -2.80 3.13 -4.72
N TYR A 58 -1.52 2.86 -4.50
CA TYR A 58 -0.65 2.19 -5.43
C TYR A 58 0.21 1.15 -4.69
N ASN A 59 0.16 -0.08 -5.18
CA ASN A 59 0.99 -1.17 -4.72
C ASN A 59 1.40 -2.02 -5.91
N PHE A 60 2.70 -2.15 -6.11
CA PHE A 60 3.33 -2.92 -7.17
C PHE A 60 4.31 -3.92 -6.57
N TYR A 61 4.41 -5.09 -7.21
CA TYR A 61 5.49 -6.02 -6.95
C TYR A 61 6.35 -6.17 -8.19
N CYS A 62 7.65 -5.96 -8.01
CA CYS A 62 8.67 -6.07 -9.04
C CYS A 62 9.49 -7.34 -8.83
N LEU A 63 9.43 -8.27 -9.77
CA LEU A 63 10.30 -9.47 -9.78
C LEU A 63 11.76 -9.08 -10.07
N ASP A 64 11.92 -8.11 -10.96
CA ASP A 64 13.19 -7.50 -11.32
C ASP A 64 12.97 -6.03 -11.75
N ASN A 65 14.01 -5.37 -12.25
CA ASN A 65 13.95 -3.96 -12.63
C ASN A 65 13.02 -3.67 -13.82
N TYR A 66 12.61 -4.67 -14.58
CA TYR A 66 11.82 -4.54 -15.82
C TYR A 66 10.44 -5.19 -15.73
N ASN A 67 10.18 -5.94 -14.67
CA ASN A 67 8.98 -6.77 -14.52
C ASN A 67 8.24 -6.40 -13.22
N CYS A 68 7.53 -5.27 -13.25
CA CYS A 68 6.66 -4.81 -12.17
C CYS A 68 5.19 -4.90 -12.58
N GLN A 69 4.35 -5.36 -11.65
CA GLN A 69 2.91 -5.47 -11.83
C GLN A 69 2.16 -4.94 -10.60
N SER A 70 1.05 -4.25 -10.85
CA SER A 70 0.17 -3.74 -9.81
C SER A 70 -0.58 -4.87 -9.13
N ASP A 71 -0.67 -4.84 -7.80
CA ASP A 71 -1.49 -5.77 -7.02
C ASP A 71 -2.97 -5.39 -7.08
N LYS A 72 -3.66 -5.77 -8.16
CA LYS A 72 -5.04 -5.32 -8.44
C LYS A 72 -6.07 -5.67 -7.35
N ASP A 73 -5.79 -6.66 -6.50
CA ASP A 73 -6.67 -7.04 -5.39
C ASP A 73 -5.90 -7.09 -4.08
N ILE A 74 -5.79 -5.94 -3.41
CA ILE A 74 -5.08 -5.81 -2.12
C ILE A 74 -5.70 -6.69 -1.02
N ASN A 75 -6.99 -7.02 -1.12
CA ASN A 75 -7.69 -7.85 -0.13
C ASN A 75 -7.50 -9.34 -0.39
N SER A 76 -7.04 -9.72 -1.59
CA SER A 76 -6.66 -11.10 -1.88
C SER A 76 -5.48 -11.52 -1.02
N LYS A 77 -5.56 -12.76 -0.53
CA LYS A 77 -4.47 -13.45 0.17
C LYS A 77 -3.28 -13.75 -0.75
N TYR A 78 -3.50 -13.68 -2.06
CA TYR A 78 -2.54 -14.03 -3.10
C TYR A 78 -2.27 -12.85 -4.02
N PHE A 79 -1.00 -12.61 -4.31
CA PHE A 79 -0.57 -11.75 -5.41
C PHE A 79 -0.47 -12.60 -6.68
N GLU A 80 -1.15 -12.18 -7.75
CA GLU A 80 -1.10 -12.85 -9.05
C GLU A 80 -0.09 -12.13 -9.95
N PHE A 81 0.90 -12.86 -10.43
CA PHE A 81 1.93 -12.35 -11.32
C PHE A 81 1.94 -13.13 -12.62
N THR A 82 1.84 -12.43 -13.73
CA THR A 82 1.87 -13.04 -15.07
C THR A 82 3.25 -12.87 -15.69
N ASP A 83 3.93 -13.96 -16.03
CA ASP A 83 5.25 -13.89 -16.65
C ASP A 83 5.19 -13.42 -18.12
N LYS A 84 6.36 -13.32 -18.77
CA LYS A 84 6.49 -12.88 -20.17
C LYS A 84 5.85 -13.84 -21.17
N ASP A 85 5.68 -15.10 -20.79
CA ASP A 85 5.07 -16.15 -21.60
C ASP A 85 3.55 -16.22 -21.40
N GLY A 86 3.00 -15.38 -20.50
CA GLY A 86 1.58 -15.31 -20.19
C GLY A 86 1.13 -16.29 -19.11
N ASN A 87 2.06 -16.97 -18.42
CA ASN A 87 1.70 -17.86 -17.31
C ASN A 87 1.51 -17.05 -16.04
N THR A 88 0.33 -17.18 -15.43
CA THR A 88 0.02 -16.55 -14.14
C THR A 88 0.35 -17.48 -12.98
N LYS A 89 1.20 -17.02 -12.06
CA LYS A 89 1.48 -17.70 -10.78
C LYS A 89 0.94 -16.86 -9.62
N LYS A 90 0.43 -17.55 -8.59
CA LYS A 90 -0.06 -16.94 -7.35
C LYS A 90 0.99 -17.07 -6.26
N TYR A 91 1.18 -15.99 -5.49
CA TYR A 91 2.12 -15.91 -4.38
C TYR A 91 1.37 -15.50 -3.12
N ILE A 92 1.60 -16.20 -2.00
CA ILE A 92 0.99 -15.89 -0.71
C ILE A 92 1.58 -14.59 -0.20
N LYS A 93 0.71 -13.60 0.07
CA LYS A 93 1.14 -12.25 0.47
C LYS A 93 1.53 -12.15 1.94
N LYS A 94 0.80 -12.86 2.80
CA LYS A 94 0.98 -12.76 4.25
C LYS A 94 2.29 -13.43 4.63
N ILE A 95 3.14 -12.69 5.34
CA ILE A 95 4.44 -13.16 5.85
C ILE A 95 4.40 -13.07 7.38
N CYS A 96 4.83 -14.13 8.05
CA CYS A 96 4.93 -14.22 9.50
C CYS A 96 6.37 -13.97 9.95
N THR A 97 6.57 -13.10 10.94
CA THR A 97 7.90 -12.79 11.48
C THR A 97 8.08 -13.47 12.84
N GLU A 98 9.13 -14.29 12.97
CA GLU A 98 9.29 -15.20 14.12
C GLU A 98 9.62 -14.60 15.51
N PRO A 99 9.87 -13.30 15.74
CA PRO A 99 9.85 -12.79 17.10
C PRO A 99 8.50 -12.21 17.54
N LYS A 100 7.55 -11.97 16.63
CA LYS A 100 6.33 -11.20 16.93
C LYS A 100 5.14 -12.09 17.33
N TYR A 101 5.11 -13.32 16.84
CA TYR A 101 4.04 -14.28 17.09
C TYR A 101 4.64 -15.68 17.19
N PRO A 102 4.28 -16.49 18.19
CA PRO A 102 4.44 -17.93 18.08
C PRO A 102 3.87 -18.38 16.72
N LEU A 103 4.48 -19.36 16.04
CA LEU A 103 3.97 -19.88 14.75
C LEU A 103 2.47 -20.24 14.81
N ASP A 104 1.97 -20.53 16.02
CA ASP A 104 0.58 -20.87 16.28
C ASP A 104 -0.39 -19.68 16.21
N GLU A 105 0.09 -18.43 16.38
CA GLU A 105 -0.71 -17.20 16.32
C GLU A 105 -0.70 -16.54 14.94
N CYS A 106 0.38 -16.71 14.17
CA CYS A 106 0.47 -16.17 12.81
C CYS A 106 0.18 -17.25 11.77
N THR A 107 -1.05 -17.26 11.25
CA THR A 107 -1.48 -18.19 10.20
C THR A 107 -1.47 -17.53 8.82
N THR A 108 -0.79 -18.16 7.85
CA THR A 108 -0.87 -17.79 6.42
C THR A 108 -1.72 -18.81 5.67
N GLU A 109 -1.94 -18.57 4.38
CA GLU A 109 -2.32 -19.68 3.49
C GLU A 109 -1.20 -20.72 3.50
N LYS A 110 -1.57 -22.00 3.27
CA LYS A 110 -0.61 -23.10 3.35
C LYS A 110 0.34 -23.06 2.16
N CYS A 111 1.62 -22.87 2.41
CA CYS A 111 2.66 -23.03 1.40
C CYS A 111 3.15 -24.48 1.33
N THR A 112 3.57 -24.92 0.15
CA THR A 112 4.18 -26.24 -0.09
C THR A 112 5.65 -26.14 -0.47
N SER A 113 6.05 -24.99 -1.02
CA SER A 113 7.42 -24.64 -1.38
C SER A 113 7.72 -23.20 -1.00
N ASP A 114 9.00 -22.87 -0.81
CA ASP A 114 9.46 -21.49 -0.60
C ASP A 114 8.93 -20.54 -1.67
N SER A 115 8.89 -21.00 -2.92
CA SER A 115 8.47 -20.23 -4.08
C SER A 115 6.97 -19.91 -4.12
N ASP A 116 6.18 -20.46 -3.20
CA ASP A 116 4.76 -20.13 -3.04
C ASP A 116 4.58 -18.84 -2.24
N CYS A 117 5.58 -18.43 -1.47
CA CYS A 117 5.57 -17.26 -0.59
C CYS A 117 6.23 -16.05 -1.27
N LEU A 118 5.70 -14.84 -1.06
CA LEU A 118 6.41 -13.61 -1.47
C LEU A 118 7.80 -13.49 -0.81
N SER A 119 7.92 -13.93 0.45
CA SER A 119 9.18 -13.96 1.20
C SER A 119 10.18 -15.00 0.71
N ASN A 120 9.76 -15.90 -0.19
CA ASN A 120 10.56 -17.04 -0.63
C ASN A 120 11.03 -17.93 0.54
N ASN A 121 10.19 -18.11 1.57
CA ASN A 121 10.51 -18.92 2.74
C ASN A 121 9.24 -19.54 3.31
N CYS A 122 9.11 -20.85 3.14
CA CYS A 122 8.00 -21.67 3.61
C CYS A 122 8.49 -22.59 4.73
N PHE A 123 8.04 -22.34 5.95
CA PHE A 123 8.36 -23.16 7.10
C PHE A 123 7.10 -23.71 7.75
N ASN A 124 7.03 -25.03 7.90
CA ASN A 124 5.88 -25.71 8.50
C ASN A 124 4.53 -25.30 7.86
N SER A 125 4.49 -25.27 6.51
CA SER A 125 3.33 -24.80 5.72
C SER A 125 2.93 -23.33 5.94
N THR A 126 3.82 -22.50 6.51
CA THR A 126 3.57 -21.08 6.78
C THR A 126 4.63 -20.23 6.10
N CYS A 127 4.22 -19.13 5.45
CA CYS A 127 5.17 -18.19 4.87
C CYS A 127 5.79 -17.33 5.97
N ILE A 128 7.10 -17.43 6.15
CA ILE A 128 7.84 -16.72 7.20
C ILE A 128 8.83 -15.70 6.61
N SER A 129 9.27 -14.74 7.42
CA SER A 129 10.27 -13.73 7.04
C SER A 129 11.68 -14.31 6.90
N GLY A 130 12.62 -13.49 6.43
CA GLY A 130 14.04 -13.84 6.45
C GLY A 130 14.53 -14.64 5.25
N GLY A 131 13.62 -14.97 4.32
CA GLY A 131 14.00 -15.44 3.00
C GLY A 131 14.60 -14.34 2.12
N LYS A 132 15.12 -14.73 0.96
CA LYS A 132 15.43 -13.77 -0.11
C LYS A 132 14.15 -13.55 -0.90
N SER A 133 13.34 -12.59 -0.47
CA SER A 133 12.05 -12.26 -1.08
C SER A 133 12.17 -12.18 -2.60
N LEU A 134 11.24 -12.83 -3.30
CA LEU A 134 11.27 -12.90 -4.78
C LEU A 134 10.99 -11.53 -5.40
N PHE A 135 10.19 -10.71 -4.70
CA PHE A 135 9.71 -9.43 -5.19
C PHE A 135 10.21 -8.29 -4.33
N THR A 136 10.49 -7.16 -4.98
CA THR A 136 10.54 -5.84 -4.34
C THR A 136 9.13 -5.26 -4.38
N GLU A 137 8.59 -4.85 -3.24
CA GLU A 137 7.33 -4.10 -3.20
C GLU A 137 7.63 -2.62 -3.48
N CYS A 138 6.74 -1.96 -4.21
CA CYS A 138 6.75 -0.53 -4.46
C CYS A 138 5.36 0.02 -4.13
N THR A 139 5.27 0.88 -3.13
CA THR A 139 4.00 1.43 -2.67
C THR A 139 4.07 2.94 -2.49
N ASP A 140 2.92 3.59 -2.57
CA ASP A 140 2.81 5.00 -2.24
C ASP A 140 3.01 5.24 -0.73
N VAL A 141 3.82 6.24 -0.41
CA VAL A 141 4.06 6.68 0.96
C VAL A 141 3.91 8.19 1.05
N TRP A 142 3.36 8.68 2.15
CA TRP A 142 3.23 10.10 2.41
C TRP A 142 4.59 10.74 2.67
N ASN A 143 4.93 11.73 1.85
CA ASN A 143 6.13 12.53 2.04
C ASN A 143 5.82 13.71 2.97
N ASN A 144 6.31 13.64 4.20
CA ASN A 144 6.05 14.66 5.25
C ASN A 144 7.16 15.73 5.34
N ILE A 145 7.88 16.00 4.25
CA ILE A 145 8.98 17.00 4.25
C ILE A 145 8.45 18.42 4.52
N ASP A 146 7.19 18.73 4.17
CA ASP A 146 6.57 20.03 4.41
C ASP A 146 5.09 19.86 4.81
N SER A 147 4.68 20.43 5.94
CA SER A 147 3.33 20.26 6.50
C SER A 147 2.22 20.77 5.57
N ASP A 148 2.54 21.75 4.72
CA ASP A 148 1.61 22.37 3.75
C ASP A 148 1.62 21.69 2.37
N ASN A 149 2.59 20.82 2.09
CA ASN A 149 2.75 20.12 0.80
C ASN A 149 2.93 18.62 1.02
N GLN A 150 1.99 18.00 1.73
CA GLN A 150 1.95 16.54 1.83
C GLN A 150 1.57 15.96 0.46
N PHE A 151 2.41 15.07 -0.06
CA PHE A 151 2.10 14.34 -1.28
C PHE A 151 2.63 12.91 -1.20
N GLN A 152 1.95 12.00 -1.88
CA GLN A 152 2.40 10.64 -2.03
C GLN A 152 3.61 10.59 -2.98
N ILE A 153 4.63 9.82 -2.57
CA ILE A 153 5.74 9.42 -3.43
C ILE A 153 5.76 7.91 -3.54
N MET A 154 6.23 7.39 -4.66
CA MET A 154 6.47 5.96 -4.80
C MET A 154 7.78 5.57 -4.11
N LYS A 155 7.73 4.56 -3.24
CA LYS A 155 8.91 4.02 -2.56
C LYS A 155 8.95 2.51 -2.71
N CYS A 156 10.14 2.00 -3.03
CA CYS A 156 10.36 0.57 -3.22
C CYS A 156 11.30 -0.01 -2.15
N GLY A 157 11.04 -1.24 -1.73
CA GLY A 157 11.89 -1.97 -0.79
C GLY A 157 11.37 -3.37 -0.52
N LYS A 158 11.72 -3.90 0.66
CA LYS A 158 11.20 -5.18 1.13
C LYS A 158 9.68 -5.11 1.31
N PRO A 159 8.97 -6.22 1.00
CA PRO A 159 7.52 -6.30 1.12
C PRO A 159 7.02 -6.27 2.57
N HIS A 160 5.74 -5.96 2.75
CA HIS A 160 5.03 -6.02 4.02
C HIS A 160 5.24 -7.35 4.76
N GLY A 161 5.60 -7.31 6.05
CA GLY A 161 5.85 -8.47 6.90
C GLY A 161 7.28 -9.01 6.88
N GLU A 162 8.15 -8.52 6.00
CA GLU A 162 9.58 -8.85 6.04
C GLU A 162 10.34 -8.17 7.17
N GLU A 163 11.45 -8.76 7.58
CA GLU A 163 12.31 -8.17 8.60
C GLU A 163 13.07 -6.95 8.11
N CYS A 164 13.17 -5.96 8.98
CA CYS A 164 13.88 -4.71 8.72
C CYS A 164 14.58 -4.18 9.96
N LYS A 165 15.55 -3.29 9.73
CA LYS A 165 16.25 -2.54 10.79
C LYS A 165 16.01 -1.04 10.70
N VAL A 166 15.70 -0.55 9.50
CA VAL A 166 15.52 0.88 9.19
C VAL A 166 14.48 1.04 8.08
N ASP A 167 13.77 2.16 8.07
CA ASP A 167 12.71 2.46 7.09
C ASP A 167 13.19 2.38 5.64
N ALA A 168 14.46 2.71 5.38
CA ALA A 168 15.04 2.67 4.04
C ALA A 168 15.08 1.26 3.42
N GLN A 169 14.90 0.20 4.23
CA GLN A 169 14.85 -1.18 3.73
C GLN A 169 13.46 -1.58 3.23
N CYS A 170 12.40 -0.89 3.65
CA CYS A 170 11.02 -1.26 3.37
C CYS A 170 10.41 -0.41 2.25
N ALA A 171 9.43 -0.95 1.53
CA ALA A 171 8.59 -0.17 0.63
C ALA A 171 7.80 0.90 1.42
N GLY A 172 7.22 0.50 2.56
CA GLY A 172 6.65 1.41 3.56
C GLY A 172 7.67 1.85 4.59
N ILE A 173 7.43 1.48 5.85
CA ILE A 173 8.22 1.84 7.03
C ILE A 173 8.65 0.59 7.79
N CYS A 174 9.71 0.70 8.58
CA CYS A 174 10.16 -0.33 9.48
C CYS A 174 9.60 -0.07 10.87
N PHE A 175 8.62 -0.88 11.28
CA PHE A 175 7.99 -0.77 12.59
C PHE A 175 8.14 -2.09 13.34
N ASP A 176 8.71 -2.04 14.55
CA ASP A 176 8.89 -3.23 15.39
C ASP A 176 9.63 -4.36 14.65
N TYR A 177 10.74 -4.00 13.99
CA TYR A 177 11.58 -4.87 13.17
C TYR A 177 10.91 -5.52 11.96
N THR A 178 9.70 -5.10 11.58
CA THR A 178 9.01 -5.60 10.38
C THR A 178 8.57 -4.47 9.46
N CYS A 179 8.59 -4.74 8.15
CA CYS A 179 8.10 -3.82 7.15
C CYS A 179 6.57 -3.72 7.27
N SER A 180 6.08 -2.52 7.52
CA SER A 180 4.66 -2.21 7.62
C SER A 180 4.26 -1.21 6.53
N SER A 181 3.01 -1.28 6.09
CA SER A 181 2.43 -0.16 5.34
C SER A 181 2.32 1.05 6.26
N HIS A 182 2.45 2.24 5.69
CA HIS A 182 2.38 3.51 6.43
C HIS A 182 1.03 3.69 7.15
N ASP A 183 -0.03 3.07 6.62
CA ASP A 183 -1.42 3.20 7.07
C ASP A 183 -1.65 2.82 8.54
N LYS A 184 -0.85 1.90 9.09
CA LYS A 184 -1.03 1.41 10.46
C LYS A 184 -0.50 2.35 11.54
N LEU A 185 0.38 3.30 11.22
CA LEU A 185 0.94 4.21 12.23
C LEU A 185 0.15 5.49 12.42
N VAL A 186 -0.51 5.99 11.38
CA VAL A 186 -1.30 7.22 11.51
C VAL A 186 -2.62 7.00 12.27
N GLN A 187 -3.10 5.75 12.35
CA GLN A 187 -4.27 5.39 13.18
C GLN A 187 -4.03 5.54 14.69
N ASN A 188 -2.78 5.77 15.13
CA ASN A 188 -2.44 6.00 16.53
C ASN A 188 -2.08 7.46 16.84
N VAL A 189 -2.37 8.43 15.95
CA VAL A 189 -2.39 9.83 16.39
C VAL A 189 -3.65 10.00 17.23
N PRO A 190 -3.54 10.21 18.56
CA PRO A 190 -4.71 10.34 19.39
C PRO A 190 -5.48 11.58 18.95
N ILE A 191 -6.70 11.37 18.44
CA ILE A 191 -7.73 12.38 18.11
C ILE A 191 -8.06 13.27 19.34
N HIS A 192 -7.47 12.98 20.50
CA HIS A 192 -7.61 13.73 21.74
C HIS A 192 -7.17 15.19 21.65
N LEU A 193 -6.19 15.58 20.83
CA LEU A 193 -5.67 16.95 20.88
C LEU A 193 -6.67 17.98 20.35
N GLU A 194 -7.35 17.69 19.23
CA GLU A 194 -8.39 18.58 18.70
C GLU A 194 -9.62 18.64 19.62
N TYR A 195 -10.03 17.48 20.16
CA TYR A 195 -11.15 17.42 21.09
C TYR A 195 -10.90 18.20 22.40
N LEU A 196 -9.63 18.24 22.85
CA LEU A 196 -9.21 19.03 24.01
C LEU A 196 -9.45 20.53 23.79
N PHE A 197 -9.14 21.05 22.60
CA PHE A 197 -9.38 22.47 22.29
C PHE A 197 -10.87 22.84 22.29
N TYR A 198 -11.74 21.96 21.78
CA TYR A 198 -13.19 22.16 21.84
C TYR A 198 -13.73 22.15 23.28
N ILE A 199 -13.23 21.26 24.13
CA ILE A 199 -13.60 21.21 25.55
C ILE A 199 -13.15 22.50 26.27
N ILE A 200 -11.89 22.91 26.08
CA ILE A 200 -11.34 24.12 26.71
C ILE A 200 -12.11 25.35 26.22
N GLY A 201 -12.39 25.46 24.92
CA GLY A 201 -13.19 26.53 24.35
C GLY A 201 -14.60 26.59 24.94
N GLY A 202 -15.26 25.43 25.08
CA GLY A 202 -16.58 25.33 25.71
C GLY A 202 -16.60 25.79 27.17
N ILE A 203 -15.58 25.43 27.96
CA ILE A 203 -15.44 25.85 29.36
C ILE A 203 -15.25 27.38 29.45
N VAL A 204 -14.40 27.96 28.61
CA VAL A 204 -14.17 29.41 28.60
C VAL A 204 -15.46 30.17 28.27
N ILE A 205 -16.22 29.72 27.28
CA ILE A 205 -17.51 30.33 26.91
C ILE A 205 -18.51 30.23 28.08
N LEU A 206 -18.58 29.06 28.74
CA LEU A 206 -19.45 28.86 29.90
C LEU A 206 -19.09 29.81 31.06
N LEU A 207 -17.79 29.98 31.34
CA LEU A 207 -17.32 30.89 32.38
C LEU A 207 -17.65 32.35 32.06
N ILE A 208 -17.51 32.77 30.79
CA ILE A 208 -17.91 34.11 30.34
C ILE A 208 -19.41 34.32 30.55
N PHE A 209 -20.24 33.34 30.17
CA PHE A 209 -21.69 33.40 30.40
C PHE A 209 -22.03 33.51 31.88
N LEU A 210 -21.40 32.71 32.74
CA LEU A 210 -21.61 32.78 34.19
C LEU A 210 -21.19 34.14 34.76
N CYS A 211 -20.05 34.70 34.34
CA CYS A 211 -19.64 36.04 34.73
C CYS A 211 -20.65 37.12 34.31
N ILE A 212 -21.15 37.06 33.07
CA ILE A 212 -22.17 38.01 32.57
C ILE A 212 -23.46 37.88 33.38
N CYS A 213 -23.94 36.65 33.63
CA CYS A 213 -25.14 36.42 34.42
C CYS A 213 -24.99 36.92 35.87
N CYS A 214 -23.84 36.67 36.52
CA CYS A 214 -23.57 37.16 37.87
C CYS A 214 -23.49 38.70 37.92
N CYS A 215 -22.88 39.35 36.93
CA CYS A 215 -22.82 40.80 36.84
C CYS A 215 -24.21 41.43 36.60
N CYS A 216 -25.07 40.78 35.81
CA CYS A 216 -26.43 41.27 35.54
C CYS A 216 -27.41 41.06 36.70
N MET A 217 -27.16 40.11 37.61
CA MET A 217 -28.02 39.87 38.79
C MET A 217 -27.61 40.68 40.03
N CYS A 218 -26.44 41.32 40.02
CA CYS A 218 -25.95 42.17 41.10
C CYS A 218 -26.17 43.68 40.86
N CYS A 219 -26.81 44.07 39.76
CA CYS A 219 -27.36 45.42 39.52
C CYS A 219 -28.88 45.40 39.69
#